data_AF-A0A811JWB5-F1
#
_entry.id   AF-A0A811JWB5-F1
#
_cell.length_a   1.000
_cell.length_b   1.000
_cell.length_c   1.000
_cell.angle_alpha   90.00
_cell.angle_beta   90.00
_cell.angle_gamma   90.00
#
_symmetry.space_group_name_H-M   'P 1'
#
loop_
_entity.id
_entity.type
_entity.pdbx_description
1 polymer ?
#
loop_
_entity_poly.entity_id
_entity_poly.type
_entity_poly.pdbx_seq_one_letter_code
_entity_poly.pdbx_strand_id
1 'polypeptide(L)'
;MRGAIIKLHKEGRRQCDIAKLLNIAKSTVSGVVRRYVELGHDGDRPRSGRPATVNTRANRQWIKKRFMRNRTTSVRKMARETGLKEASLRRIVRKHLKIKPYKPKKVQKLTLKKTKKYG
;
A
#
# COMPACT_ATOMS: atom_id res chain seq x y z
N MET A 1 3.11 27.16 -15.00
CA MET A 1 2.50 28.06 -13.99
C MET A 1 3.12 27.93 -12.59
N ARG A 2 2.97 26.81 -11.87
CA ARG A 2 3.48 26.69 -10.47
C ARG A 2 5.00 26.78 -10.35
N GLY A 3 5.74 26.13 -11.25
CA GLY A 3 7.21 26.20 -11.25
C GLY A 3 7.75 27.63 -11.39
N ALA A 4 7.10 28.48 -12.20
CA ALA A 4 7.48 29.89 -12.35
C ALA A 4 7.26 30.69 -11.04
N ILE A 5 6.12 30.47 -10.37
CA ILE A 5 5.84 31.07 -9.06
C ILE A 5 6.90 30.67 -8.04
N ILE A 6 7.26 29.37 -7.99
CA ILE A 6 8.23 28.84 -7.03
C ILE A 6 9.63 29.34 -7.34
N LYS A 7 10.02 29.44 -8.62
CA LYS A 7 11.30 30.03 -9.03
C LYS A 7 11.43 31.47 -8.54
N LEU A 8 10.45 32.32 -8.83
CA LEU A 8 10.43 33.72 -8.38
C LEU A 8 10.38 33.85 -6.85
N HIS A 9 9.68 32.93 -6.17
CA HIS A 9 9.67 32.90 -4.72
C HIS A 9 11.03 32.53 -4.12
N LYS A 10 11.77 31.59 -4.73
CA LYS A 10 13.14 31.23 -4.36
C LYS A 10 14.13 32.39 -4.59
N GLU A 11 13.88 33.20 -5.62
CA GLU A 11 14.62 34.45 -5.87
C GLU A 11 14.29 35.57 -4.85
N GLY A 12 13.42 35.32 -3.86
CA GLY A 12 13.11 36.26 -2.78
C GLY A 12 12.06 37.32 -3.13
N ARG A 13 11.38 37.20 -4.29
CA ARG A 13 10.35 38.16 -4.72
C ARG A 13 9.13 38.09 -3.81
N ARG A 14 8.52 39.25 -3.50
CA ARG A 14 7.28 39.29 -2.72
C ARG A 14 6.14 38.69 -3.53
N GLN A 15 5.23 37.96 -2.86
CA GLN A 15 4.12 37.27 -3.52
C GLN A 15 3.20 38.22 -4.32
N CYS A 16 3.04 39.48 -3.88
CA CYS A 16 2.29 40.50 -4.61
C CYS A 16 2.94 40.86 -5.94
N ASP A 17 4.27 40.91 -5.99
CA ASP A 17 5.01 41.26 -7.20
C ASP A 17 4.99 40.10 -8.19
N ILE A 18 5.06 38.87 -7.69
CA ILE A 18 4.88 37.65 -8.49
C ILE A 18 3.48 37.61 -9.12
N ALA A 19 2.44 37.94 -8.34
CA ALA A 19 1.06 37.97 -8.80
C ALA A 19 0.86 38.99 -9.94
N LYS A 20 1.42 40.20 -9.79
CA LYS A 20 1.41 41.24 -10.83
C LYS A 20 2.20 40.81 -12.06
N LEU A 21 3.40 40.29 -11.88
CA LEU A 21 4.31 39.89 -12.96
C LEU A 21 3.72 38.77 -13.82
N LEU A 22 3.10 37.77 -13.20
CA LEU A 22 2.52 36.63 -13.90
C LEU A 22 1.05 36.86 -14.30
N ASN A 23 0.46 37.99 -13.92
CA ASN A 23 -0.96 38.30 -14.09
C ASN A 23 -1.89 37.20 -13.54
N ILE A 24 -1.68 36.80 -12.28
CA ILE A 24 -2.45 35.75 -11.60
C ILE A 24 -2.95 36.31 -10.26
N ALA A 25 -4.13 35.86 -9.82
CA ALA A 25 -4.65 36.19 -8.49
C ALA A 25 -3.64 35.84 -7.37
N LYS A 26 -3.44 36.78 -6.44
CA LYS A 26 -2.56 36.62 -5.27
C LYS A 26 -2.90 35.37 -4.43
N SER A 27 -4.18 35.01 -4.35
CA SER A 27 -4.65 33.79 -3.67
C SER A 27 -4.03 32.52 -4.25
N THR A 28 -3.85 32.48 -5.58
CA THR A 28 -3.21 31.35 -6.27
C THR A 28 -1.71 31.31 -5.95
N VAL A 29 -1.02 32.45 -5.99
CA VAL A 29 0.40 32.55 -5.63
C VAL A 29 0.62 32.09 -4.18
N SER A 30 -0.19 32.62 -3.25
CA SER A 30 -0.15 32.24 -1.83
C SER A 30 -0.40 30.74 -1.63
N GLY A 31 -1.42 30.18 -2.30
CA GLY A 31 -1.72 28.75 -2.23
C GLY A 31 -0.60 27.86 -2.77
N VAL A 32 0.08 28.29 -3.84
CA VAL A 32 1.23 27.57 -4.41
C VAL A 32 2.44 27.66 -3.49
N VAL A 33 2.77 28.84 -2.97
CA VAL A 33 3.89 29.02 -2.03
C VAL A 33 3.66 28.22 -0.76
N ARG A 34 2.46 28.30 -0.16
CA ARG A 34 2.12 27.51 1.02
C ARG A 34 2.28 26.02 0.78
N ARG A 35 1.77 25.53 -0.36
CA ARG A 35 1.92 24.11 -0.73
C ARG A 35 3.38 23.71 -0.93
N TYR A 36 4.18 24.58 -1.53
CA TYR A 36 5.62 24.35 -1.71
C TYR A 36 6.36 24.28 -0.37
N VAL A 37 6.04 25.16 0.59
CA VAL A 37 6.60 25.10 1.95
C VAL A 37 6.17 23.82 2.69
N GLU A 38 4.91 23.40 2.54
CA GLU A 38 4.39 22.18 3.18
C GLU A 38 4.95 20.88 2.57
N LEU A 39 5.13 20.80 1.25
CA LEU A 39 5.52 19.57 0.54
C LEU A 39 7.01 19.49 0.18
N GLY A 40 7.70 20.62 0.11
CA GLY A 40 9.10 20.71 -0.33
C GLY A 40 9.32 20.53 -1.85
N HIS A 41 8.26 20.30 -2.62
CA HIS A 41 8.32 20.14 -4.08
C HIS A 41 7.15 20.85 -4.77
N ASP A 42 7.25 21.03 -6.09
CA ASP A 42 6.27 21.73 -6.93
C ASP A 42 5.18 20.80 -7.53
N GLY A 43 5.36 19.49 -7.38
CA GLY A 43 4.36 18.48 -7.75
C GLY A 43 3.04 18.55 -6.97
N ASP A 44 2.02 17.87 -7.50
CA ASP A 44 0.71 17.79 -6.86
C ASP A 44 0.74 16.95 -5.58
N ARG A 45 -0.09 17.34 -4.60
CA ARG A 45 -0.36 16.50 -3.43
C ARG A 45 -1.08 15.23 -3.91
N PRO A 46 -0.67 14.03 -3.46
CA PRO A 46 -1.44 12.82 -3.73
C PRO A 46 -2.88 13.00 -3.23
N ARG A 47 -3.84 12.69 -4.10
CA ARG A 47 -5.26 12.73 -3.71
C ARG A 47 -5.52 11.66 -2.65
N SER A 48 -6.38 11.96 -1.68
CA SER A 48 -6.80 11.03 -0.63
C SER A 48 -7.49 9.78 -1.20
N GLY A 49 -8.21 9.93 -2.31
CA GLY A 49 -8.96 8.86 -2.95
C GLY A 49 -10.15 8.38 -2.10
N ARG A 50 -10.87 7.37 -2.60
CA ARG A 50 -12.01 6.78 -1.88
C ARG A 50 -11.52 5.84 -0.77
N PRO A 51 -12.07 5.91 0.45
CA PRO A 51 -11.72 4.96 1.50
C PRO A 51 -12.08 3.52 1.09
N ALA A 52 -11.19 2.58 1.41
CA ALA A 52 -11.42 1.18 1.11
C ALA A 52 -12.39 0.55 2.12
N THR A 53 -13.43 -0.14 1.64
CA THR A 53 -14.44 -0.79 2.50
C THR A 53 -13.97 -2.12 3.06
N VAL A 54 -13.52 -3.03 2.20
CA VAL A 54 -13.06 -4.37 2.62
C VAL A 54 -11.55 -4.42 2.88
N ASN A 55 -10.77 -3.65 2.11
CA ASN A 55 -9.31 -3.62 2.20
C ASN A 55 -8.82 -2.59 3.22
N THR A 56 -9.34 -2.68 4.44
CA THR A 56 -8.89 -1.85 5.56
C THR A 56 -7.62 -2.43 6.19
N ARG A 57 -6.88 -1.60 6.93
CA ARG A 57 -5.70 -2.07 7.69
C ARG A 57 -6.08 -3.16 8.68
N ALA A 58 -7.20 -3.01 9.37
CA ALA A 58 -7.72 -3.98 10.32
C ALA A 58 -7.98 -5.34 9.65
N ASN A 59 -8.71 -5.34 8.53
CA ASN A 59 -9.00 -6.58 7.80
C ASN A 59 -7.72 -7.24 7.29
N ARG A 60 -6.76 -6.46 6.76
CA ARG A 60 -5.45 -7.00 6.35
C ARG A 60 -4.73 -7.72 7.49
N GLN A 61 -4.69 -7.12 8.67
CA GLN A 61 -4.03 -7.71 9.84
C GLN A 61 -4.75 -8.96 10.32
N TRP A 62 -6.09 -8.92 10.39
CA TRP A 62 -6.90 -10.06 10.79
C TRP A 62 -6.74 -11.25 9.83
N ILE A 63 -6.83 -11.00 8.51
CA ILE A 63 -6.63 -12.02 7.45
C ILE A 63 -5.23 -12.62 7.55
N LYS A 64 -4.20 -11.79 7.73
CA LYS A 64 -2.82 -12.25 7.89
C LYS A 64 -2.69 -13.19 9.09
N LYS A 65 -3.24 -12.80 10.26
CA LYS A 65 -3.23 -13.64 11.46
C LYS A 65 -3.93 -14.98 11.23
N ARG A 66 -5.08 -14.99 10.55
CA ARG A 66 -5.82 -16.23 10.23
C ARG A 66 -5.00 -17.18 9.36
N PHE A 67 -4.37 -16.69 8.28
CA PHE A 67 -3.51 -17.52 7.43
C PHE A 67 -2.23 -17.99 8.11
N MET A 68 -1.67 -17.21 9.04
CA MET A 68 -0.50 -17.64 9.82
C MET A 68 -0.85 -18.77 10.79
N ARG A 69 -2.03 -18.70 11.42
CA ARG A 69 -2.52 -19.77 12.31
C ARG A 69 -2.81 -21.07 11.56
N ASN A 70 -3.39 -20.97 10.36
CA ASN A 70 -3.70 -22.14 9.55
C ASN A 70 -3.33 -21.92 8.07
N ARG A 71 -2.11 -22.32 7.71
CA ARG A 71 -1.51 -22.11 6.37
C ARG A 71 -2.12 -22.98 5.27
N THR A 72 -2.89 -24.01 5.59
CA THR A 72 -3.55 -24.86 4.58
C THR A 72 -4.93 -24.34 4.19
N THR A 73 -5.46 -23.35 4.91
CA THR A 73 -6.77 -22.75 4.61
C THR A 73 -6.76 -22.11 3.23
N SER A 74 -7.77 -22.38 2.41
CA SER A 74 -7.95 -21.71 1.12
C SER A 74 -8.64 -20.35 1.29
N VAL A 75 -8.41 -19.43 0.34
CA VAL A 75 -9.09 -18.12 0.32
C VAL A 75 -10.62 -18.30 0.25
N ARG A 76 -11.09 -19.30 -0.51
CA ARG A 76 -12.51 -19.63 -0.63
C ARG A 76 -13.11 -20.08 0.70
N LYS A 77 -12.42 -20.96 1.42
CA LYS A 77 -12.86 -21.43 2.74
C LYS A 77 -12.97 -20.27 3.72
N MET A 78 -11.95 -19.40 3.75
CA MET A 78 -11.96 -18.20 4.59
C MET A 78 -13.09 -17.23 4.23
N ALA A 79 -13.39 -17.04 2.94
CA ALA A 79 -14.49 -16.19 2.49
C ALA A 79 -15.84 -16.69 3.04
N ARG A 80 -16.09 -17.99 2.96
CA ARG A 80 -17.31 -18.62 3.52
C ARG A 80 -17.39 -18.45 5.03
N GLU A 81 -16.28 -18.64 5.75
CA GLU A 81 -16.24 -18.50 7.22
C GLU A 81 -16.44 -17.05 7.71
N THR A 82 -16.13 -16.05 6.88
CA THR A 82 -16.09 -14.63 7.30
C THR A 82 -17.19 -13.77 6.69
N GLY A 83 -17.97 -14.31 5.76
CA GLY A 83 -18.95 -13.56 4.98
C GLY A 83 -18.34 -12.52 4.03
N LEU A 84 -17.01 -12.46 3.92
CA LEU A 84 -16.33 -11.52 3.03
C LEU A 84 -16.33 -12.03 1.59
N LYS A 85 -16.50 -11.11 0.62
CA LYS A 85 -16.40 -11.44 -0.81
C LYS A 85 -15.04 -12.07 -1.13
N GLU A 86 -15.06 -13.27 -1.70
CA GLU A 86 -13.84 -14.05 -2.03
C GLU A 86 -12.88 -13.24 -2.93
N ALA A 87 -13.40 -12.49 -3.90
CA ALA A 87 -12.60 -11.66 -4.79
C ALA A 87 -11.80 -10.58 -4.04
N SER A 88 -12.41 -9.96 -3.03
CA SER A 88 -11.76 -8.94 -2.20
C SER A 88 -10.68 -9.56 -1.32
N LEU A 89 -10.99 -10.69 -0.66
CA LEU A 89 -10.00 -11.45 0.11
C LEU A 89 -8.81 -11.87 -0.75
N ARG A 90 -9.06 -12.41 -1.94
CA ARG A 90 -8.01 -12.81 -2.88
C ARG A 90 -7.12 -11.65 -3.29
N ARG A 91 -7.71 -10.47 -3.52
CA ARG A 91 -6.97 -9.23 -3.82
C ARG A 91 -6.09 -8.82 -2.65
N ILE A 92 -6.61 -8.86 -1.42
CA ILE A 92 -5.85 -8.56 -0.20
C ILE A 92 -4.66 -9.52 -0.05
N VAL A 93 -4.91 -10.82 -0.16
CA VAL A 93 -3.90 -11.87 -0.01
C VAL A 93 -2.78 -11.71 -1.04
N ARG A 94 -3.11 -11.51 -2.31
CA ARG A 94 -2.12 -11.41 -3.40
C ARG A 94 -1.39 -10.06 -3.42
N LYS A 95 -2.12 -8.94 -3.41
CA LYS A 95 -1.53 -7.61 -3.63
C LYS A 95 -0.94 -7.00 -2.36
N HIS A 96 -1.59 -7.17 -1.22
CA HIS A 96 -1.21 -6.48 0.02
C HIS A 96 -0.44 -7.36 1.00
N LEU A 97 -0.82 -8.64 1.13
CA LEU A 97 -0.15 -9.55 2.06
C LEU A 97 0.97 -10.37 1.41
N LYS A 98 0.97 -10.46 0.07
CA LYS A 98 1.91 -11.24 -0.74
C LYS A 98 2.09 -12.69 -0.24
N ILE A 99 1.04 -13.28 0.32
CA ILE A 99 1.06 -14.65 0.83
C ILE A 99 0.99 -15.60 -0.37
N LYS A 100 2.01 -16.45 -0.51
CA LYS A 100 2.03 -17.52 -1.51
C LYS A 100 1.25 -18.74 -0.99
N PRO A 101 0.56 -19.49 -1.88
CA PRO A 101 -0.03 -20.77 -1.51
C PRO A 101 1.01 -21.69 -0.87
N TYR A 102 0.61 -22.43 0.16
CA TYR A 102 1.45 -23.47 0.72
C TYR A 102 1.63 -24.60 -0.31
N LYS A 103 2.88 -24.94 -0.62
CA LYS A 103 3.23 -26.07 -1.50
C LYS A 103 3.72 -27.23 -0.63
N PRO A 104 2.95 -28.33 -0.47
CA PRO A 104 3.44 -29.51 0.22
C PRO A 104 4.63 -30.09 -0.54
N LYS A 105 5.72 -30.43 0.17
CA LYS A 105 6.86 -31.15 -0.40
C LYS A 105 6.69 -32.64 -0.11
N LYS A 106 6.79 -33.47 -1.15
CA LYS A 106 6.88 -34.92 -0.97
C LYS A 106 8.29 -35.22 -0.46
N VAL A 107 8.38 -35.74 0.76
CA VAL A 107 9.64 -36.15 1.38
C VAL A 107 9.59 -37.65 1.68
N GLN A 108 10.73 -38.32 1.57
CA GLN A 108 10.84 -39.73 1.95
C GLN A 108 10.85 -39.85 3.47
N LYS A 109 9.98 -40.69 4.02
CA LYS A 109 9.97 -40.98 5.47
C LYS A 109 11.14 -41.94 5.75
N LEU A 110 12.17 -41.45 6.45
CA LEU A 110 13.28 -42.29 6.89
C LEU A 110 12.76 -43.26 7.96
N THR A 111 12.74 -44.55 7.66
CA THR A 111 12.56 -45.61 8.66
C THR A 111 13.92 -45.94 9.28
N LEU A 112 13.98 -46.12 10.60
CA LEU A 112 15.17 -46.63 11.29
C LEU A 112 15.64 -47.91 10.57
N LYS A 113 16.93 -47.95 10.20
CA LYS A 113 17.54 -49.08 9.48
C LYS A 113 17.25 -50.38 10.25
N LYS A 114 16.65 -51.37 9.59
CA LYS A 114 16.61 -52.74 10.09
C LYS A 114 18.06 -53.21 10.25
N THR A 115 18.51 -53.46 11.48
CA THR A 115 19.79 -54.11 11.73
C THR A 115 19.76 -55.50 11.09
N LYS A 116 20.67 -55.76 10.15
CA LYS A 116 20.84 -57.10 9.58
C LYS A 116 21.30 -58.03 10.70
N LYS A 117 20.47 -58.99 11.08
CA LYS A 117 20.84 -60.10 11.96
C LYS A 117 21.71 -61.04 11.13
N TYR A 118 23.02 -61.07 11.39
CA TYR A 118 23.89 -62.10 10.83
C TYR A 118 23.52 -63.43 11.49
N GLY A 119 23.25 -64.43 10.66
CA GLY A 119 23.04 -65.82 11.06
C GLY A 119 24.37 -66.56 11.17
#